data_AF-A0A0S1MIZ9-F1
#
_entry.id   AF-A0A0S1MIZ9-F1
#
_cell.length_a   1.000
_cell.length_b   1.000
_cell.length_c   1.000
_cell.angle_alpha   90.00
_cell.angle_beta   90.00
_cell.angle_gamma   90.00
#
_symmetry.space_group_name_H-M   'P 1'
#
loop_
_entity.id
_entity.type
_entity.pdbx_description
1 polymer ?
#
loop_
_entity_poly.entity_id
_entity_poly.type
_entity_poly.pdbx_seq_one_letter_code
_entity_poly.pdbx_strand_id
1 'polypeptide(L)'
;MDSGSPTSHTVPKVGYYNQDGAPYDILLKLTGCSDDDSSLECLRNLPYDALLNATFAVTRTEPYPRQLTIWGPSYKRGSIIDRRPSERLSDNDFLNIPVLMGTNKDEGTLASYSGGFDFLKSNTNSDDYFISYMLNTSILDRTTVDQEVLNNVLKLYPDDPFVGSPFDTGNRTFGLPAIFKRLAAWYGDLHYQAPRRLWSKKTSSNQRTYVYYFDGPRNSTDPLYAGIPHSSELRLIFGDSNDTGLNKTEIEMNTKLALKMRNHYLNFVYHSKPDSGWPLYTEKERKVMRFNKLTEGEIIGDDWRVDQFDYLNSQPAIDTFLT
;
A
#
# COMPACT_ATOMS: atom_id res chain seq x y z
N MET A 1 -10.72 6.36 -3.95
CA MET A 1 -9.28 5.96 -3.90
C MET A 1 -9.17 5.04 -2.72
N ASP A 2 -9.23 3.74 -2.98
CA ASP A 2 -9.44 2.73 -1.95
C ASP A 2 -8.12 2.00 -1.78
N SER A 3 -7.49 2.15 -0.60
CA SER A 3 -6.17 1.60 -0.28
C SER A 3 -5.09 1.91 -1.33
N GLY A 4 -4.96 3.18 -1.72
CA GLY A 4 -3.92 3.59 -2.66
C GLY A 4 -3.92 5.06 -3.01
N SER A 5 -2.76 5.54 -3.44
CA SER A 5 -2.55 6.91 -3.91
C SER A 5 -1.44 6.97 -4.97
N PRO A 6 -1.35 8.05 -5.77
CA PRO A 6 -0.21 8.23 -6.67
C PRO A 6 1.16 8.28 -5.97
N THR A 7 1.21 8.48 -4.66
CA THR A 7 2.44 8.45 -3.84
C THR A 7 2.57 7.17 -3.02
N SER A 8 1.84 6.11 -3.39
CA SER A 8 1.89 4.81 -2.71
C SER A 8 2.95 3.87 -3.27
N HIS A 9 3.46 4.16 -4.47
CA HIS A 9 4.40 3.28 -5.17
C HIS A 9 5.54 4.08 -5.77
N THR A 10 6.66 3.41 -5.95
CA THR A 10 7.85 3.97 -6.57
C THR A 10 7.57 4.40 -8.01
N VAL A 11 7.90 5.65 -8.34
CA VAL A 11 7.81 6.19 -9.71
C VAL A 11 9.19 6.67 -10.15
N PRO A 12 10.03 5.82 -10.75
CA PRO A 12 11.37 6.21 -11.19
C PRO A 12 11.32 7.07 -12.47
N LYS A 13 12.46 7.68 -12.81
CA LYS A 13 12.63 8.37 -14.09
C LYS A 13 12.63 7.36 -15.24
N VAL A 14 12.07 7.73 -16.39
CA VAL A 14 12.17 6.91 -17.61
C VAL A 14 13.63 6.56 -17.91
N GLY A 15 13.86 5.30 -18.25
CA GLY A 15 15.18 4.73 -18.52
C GLY A 15 15.78 3.99 -17.33
N TYR A 16 15.27 4.17 -16.10
CA TYR A 16 15.74 3.40 -14.93
C TYR A 16 15.63 1.89 -15.18
N TYR A 17 14.47 1.43 -15.67
CA TYR A 17 14.23 0.01 -15.93
C TYR A 17 15.19 -0.62 -16.94
N ASN A 18 15.79 0.19 -17.81
CA ASN A 18 16.68 -0.22 -18.90
C ASN A 18 18.17 -0.19 -18.50
N GLN A 19 18.51 0.21 -17.28
CA GLN A 19 19.90 0.24 -16.83
C GLN A 19 20.46 -1.18 -16.66
N ASP A 20 21.79 -1.30 -16.71
CA ASP A 20 22.47 -2.56 -16.40
C ASP A 20 22.07 -3.08 -15.01
N GLY A 21 21.63 -4.32 -14.94
CA GLY A 21 21.14 -4.95 -13.72
C GLY A 21 19.73 -4.51 -13.30
N ALA A 22 19.05 -3.65 -14.06
CA ALA A 22 17.67 -3.26 -13.82
C ALA A 22 16.67 -4.29 -14.40
N PRO A 23 15.36 -4.19 -14.07
CA PRO A 23 14.39 -5.23 -14.42
C PRO A 23 14.31 -5.60 -15.90
N TYR A 24 14.48 -4.64 -16.83
CA TYR A 24 14.43 -4.92 -18.27
C TYR A 24 15.67 -5.68 -18.73
N ASP A 25 16.86 -5.31 -18.30
CA ASP A 25 18.09 -6.05 -18.59
C ASP A 25 18.01 -7.50 -18.07
N ILE A 26 17.51 -7.69 -16.85
CA ILE A 26 17.29 -9.04 -16.29
C ILE A 26 16.27 -9.83 -17.14
N LEU A 27 15.18 -9.20 -17.57
CA LEU A 27 14.18 -9.83 -18.43
C LEU A 27 14.78 -10.27 -19.78
N LEU A 28 15.59 -9.43 -20.41
CA LEU A 28 16.27 -9.77 -21.67
C LEU A 28 17.21 -10.96 -21.49
N LYS A 29 18.01 -10.98 -20.41
CA LYS A 29 18.89 -12.11 -20.08
C LYS A 29 18.14 -13.42 -19.85
N LEU A 30 17.00 -13.36 -19.14
CA LEU A 30 16.16 -14.54 -18.86
C LEU A 30 15.45 -15.09 -20.10
N THR A 31 15.18 -14.22 -21.09
CA THR A 31 14.48 -14.59 -22.32
C THR A 31 15.41 -14.88 -23.49
N GLY A 32 16.70 -14.52 -23.37
CA GLY A 32 17.69 -14.64 -24.46
C GLY A 32 17.53 -13.57 -25.55
N CYS A 33 16.72 -12.54 -25.33
CA CYS A 33 16.61 -11.40 -26.24
C CYS A 33 17.87 -10.53 -26.17
N SER A 34 18.29 -9.96 -27.29
CA SER A 34 19.43 -9.04 -27.34
C SER A 34 19.10 -7.72 -26.67
N ASP A 35 20.12 -7.08 -26.12
CA ASP A 35 20.05 -5.73 -25.56
C ASP A 35 20.41 -4.69 -26.63
N ASP A 36 19.53 -4.58 -27.63
CA ASP A 36 19.63 -3.62 -28.73
C ASP A 36 18.22 -3.10 -29.14
N ASP A 37 18.16 -2.35 -30.23
CA ASP A 37 16.91 -1.77 -30.76
C ASP A 37 15.84 -2.82 -31.15
N SER A 38 16.21 -4.09 -31.28
CA SER A 38 15.29 -5.21 -31.56
C SER A 38 14.76 -5.91 -30.30
N SER A 39 15.28 -5.56 -29.11
CA SER A 39 14.93 -6.18 -27.82
C SER A 39 13.41 -6.30 -27.59
N LEU A 40 12.67 -5.21 -27.82
CA LEU A 40 11.23 -5.17 -27.63
C LEU A 40 10.48 -6.07 -28.63
N GLU A 41 10.95 -6.12 -29.87
CA GLU A 41 10.34 -6.97 -30.89
C GLU A 41 10.62 -8.45 -30.61
N CYS A 42 11.81 -8.78 -30.11
CA CYS A 42 12.10 -10.12 -29.61
C CYS A 42 11.13 -10.52 -28.49
N LEU A 43 10.94 -9.67 -27.47
CA LEU A 43 10.03 -9.94 -26.35
C LEU A 43 8.58 -10.15 -26.83
N ARG A 44 8.11 -9.38 -27.83
CA ARG A 44 6.77 -9.52 -28.42
C ARG A 44 6.55 -10.84 -29.14
N ASN A 45 7.61 -11.41 -29.71
CA ASN A 45 7.55 -12.66 -30.47
C ASN A 45 7.69 -13.91 -29.60
N LEU A 46 7.94 -13.76 -28.28
CA LEU A 46 7.99 -14.89 -27.36
C LEU A 46 6.61 -15.49 -27.13
N PRO A 47 6.52 -16.81 -26.87
CA PRO A 47 5.31 -17.41 -26.33
C PRO A 47 4.92 -16.73 -25.00
N TYR A 48 3.62 -16.55 -24.79
CA TYR A 48 3.08 -15.91 -23.57
C TYR A 48 3.66 -16.50 -22.28
N ASP A 49 3.66 -17.83 -22.14
CA ASP A 49 4.14 -18.51 -20.94
C ASP A 49 5.65 -18.30 -20.71
N ALA A 50 6.44 -18.16 -21.78
CA ALA A 50 7.87 -17.87 -21.66
C ALA A 50 8.09 -16.46 -21.09
N LEU A 51 7.38 -15.46 -21.62
CA LEU A 51 7.45 -14.08 -21.13
C LEU A 51 6.92 -13.95 -19.70
N LEU A 52 5.81 -14.64 -19.37
CA LEU A 52 5.23 -14.65 -18.03
C LEU A 52 6.19 -15.28 -17.00
N ASN A 53 6.77 -16.44 -17.33
CA ASN A 53 7.73 -17.11 -16.45
C ASN A 53 8.99 -16.29 -16.26
N ALA A 54 9.51 -15.66 -17.31
CA ALA A 54 10.65 -14.76 -17.21
C ALA A 54 10.31 -13.54 -16.34
N THR A 55 9.12 -12.95 -16.47
CA THR A 55 8.65 -11.84 -15.63
C THR A 55 8.58 -12.22 -14.15
N PHE A 56 8.06 -13.41 -13.81
CA PHE A 56 8.10 -13.91 -12.44
C PHE A 56 9.51 -14.24 -11.94
N ALA A 57 10.42 -14.64 -12.83
CA ALA A 57 11.81 -14.87 -12.46
C ALA A 57 12.55 -13.55 -12.15
N VAL A 58 12.21 -12.43 -12.82
CA VAL A 58 12.73 -11.10 -12.47
C VAL A 58 12.41 -10.77 -11.01
N THR A 59 11.19 -11.06 -10.53
CA THR A 59 10.78 -10.81 -9.12
C THR A 59 11.44 -11.72 -8.09
N ARG A 60 12.29 -12.65 -8.53
CA ARG A 60 13.04 -13.59 -7.68
C ARG A 60 14.56 -13.45 -7.87
N THR A 61 14.99 -12.46 -8.65
CA THR A 61 16.39 -12.22 -8.98
C THR A 61 16.89 -10.96 -8.25
N GLU A 62 18.06 -11.04 -7.62
CA GLU A 62 18.73 -9.87 -7.04
C GLU A 62 18.99 -8.79 -8.10
N PRO A 63 18.84 -7.48 -7.79
CA PRO A 63 18.55 -6.90 -6.47
C PRO A 63 17.05 -6.76 -6.12
N TYR A 64 16.15 -7.34 -6.92
CA TYR A 64 14.69 -7.12 -6.84
C TYR A 64 13.85 -8.30 -6.30
N PRO A 65 14.35 -9.19 -5.43
CA PRO A 65 13.53 -10.29 -4.97
C PRO A 65 12.39 -9.70 -4.15
N ARG A 66 11.13 -9.94 -4.55
CA ARG A 66 9.90 -9.56 -3.83
C ARG A 66 9.46 -8.10 -3.98
N GLN A 67 9.96 -7.44 -5.00
CA GLN A 67 9.45 -6.14 -5.39
C GLN A 67 8.01 -6.31 -5.94
N LEU A 68 7.01 -5.83 -5.20
CA LEU A 68 5.60 -6.05 -5.55
C LEU A 68 5.16 -5.25 -6.79
N THR A 69 5.92 -4.22 -7.18
CA THR A 69 5.68 -3.39 -8.36
C THR A 69 6.96 -3.22 -9.18
N ILE A 70 7.41 -4.29 -9.84
CA ILE A 70 8.57 -4.21 -10.74
C ILE A 70 8.27 -3.33 -11.94
N TRP A 71 7.12 -3.55 -12.58
CA TRP A 71 6.68 -2.75 -13.72
C TRP A 71 5.66 -1.71 -13.26
N GLY A 72 6.17 -0.56 -12.83
CA GLY A 72 5.37 0.58 -12.37
C GLY A 72 5.38 1.75 -13.36
N PRO A 73 4.59 2.81 -13.08
CA PRO A 73 4.67 4.05 -13.82
C PRO A 73 6.08 4.66 -13.73
N SER A 74 6.49 5.40 -14.76
CA SER A 74 7.73 6.18 -14.75
C SER A 74 7.45 7.62 -15.17
N TYR A 75 8.27 8.56 -14.71
CA TYR A 75 8.13 9.97 -15.07
C TYR A 75 9.17 10.42 -16.09
N LYS A 76 8.75 11.31 -17.00
CA LYS A 76 9.60 12.01 -17.97
C LYS A 76 8.93 13.31 -18.37
N ARG A 77 9.65 14.43 -18.27
CA ARG A 77 9.16 15.76 -18.66
C ARG A 77 8.52 15.75 -20.04
N GLY A 78 7.31 16.29 -20.14
CA GLY A 78 6.52 16.32 -21.39
C GLY A 78 5.73 15.04 -21.70
N SER A 79 5.79 14.01 -20.84
CA SER A 79 4.90 12.83 -20.92
C SER A 79 3.67 12.99 -20.00
N ILE A 80 2.80 11.97 -19.97
CA ILE A 80 1.60 11.93 -19.11
C ILE A 80 1.97 12.11 -17.62
N ILE A 81 3.10 11.52 -17.20
CA ILE A 81 3.70 11.73 -15.87
C ILE A 81 5.00 12.50 -16.10
N ASP A 82 4.93 13.82 -16.07
CA ASP A 82 6.06 14.70 -16.37
C ASP A 82 7.09 14.82 -15.24
N ARG A 83 6.67 14.55 -13.99
CA ARG A 83 7.48 14.62 -12.76
C ARG A 83 6.93 13.68 -11.69
N ARG A 84 7.63 13.53 -10.55
CA ARG A 84 7.19 12.60 -9.50
C ARG A 84 5.83 13.03 -8.92
N PRO A 85 4.92 12.08 -8.60
CA PRO A 85 3.65 12.42 -7.96
C PRO A 85 3.81 13.18 -6.64
N SER A 86 4.86 12.87 -5.86
CA SER A 86 5.20 13.58 -4.62
C SER A 86 5.58 15.06 -4.87
N GLU A 87 6.30 15.35 -5.96
CA GLU A 87 6.62 16.72 -6.38
C GLU A 87 5.35 17.49 -6.77
N ARG A 88 4.45 16.87 -7.54
CA ARG A 88 3.14 17.48 -7.87
C ARG A 88 2.29 17.77 -6.63
N LEU A 89 2.23 16.81 -5.71
CA LEU A 89 1.47 16.94 -4.47
C LEU A 89 2.05 18.05 -3.58
N SER A 90 3.38 18.19 -3.55
CA SER A 90 4.06 19.27 -2.81
C SER A 90 3.65 20.65 -3.34
N ASP A 91 3.63 20.81 -4.66
CA ASP A 91 3.32 22.04 -5.39
C ASP A 91 1.81 22.38 -5.47
N ASN A 92 0.93 21.53 -4.93
CA ASN A 92 -0.52 21.59 -5.14
C ASN A 92 -0.93 21.54 -6.63
N ASP A 93 -0.12 20.88 -7.46
CA ASP A 93 -0.37 20.70 -8.89
C ASP A 93 -1.11 19.38 -9.15
N PHE A 94 -2.40 19.39 -8.84
CA PHE A 94 -3.31 18.28 -9.10
C PHE A 94 -4.71 18.82 -9.40
N LEU A 95 -5.56 17.96 -9.97
CA LEU A 95 -6.95 18.34 -10.27
C LEU A 95 -7.73 18.62 -8.98
N ASN A 96 -8.40 19.76 -8.95
CA ASN A 96 -9.27 20.20 -7.85
C ASN A 96 -10.70 19.68 -8.04
N ILE A 97 -10.92 18.40 -7.75
CA ILE A 97 -12.20 17.70 -7.78
C ILE A 97 -12.50 17.03 -6.42
N PRO A 98 -13.77 16.91 -5.99
CA PRO A 98 -14.08 16.19 -4.76
C PRO A 98 -13.47 14.78 -4.75
N VAL A 99 -12.91 14.37 -3.61
CA VAL A 99 -12.24 13.06 -3.45
C VAL A 99 -12.84 12.31 -2.27
N LEU A 100 -13.12 11.02 -2.49
CA LEU A 100 -13.36 10.02 -1.45
C LEU A 100 -12.19 9.05 -1.46
N MET A 101 -11.54 8.88 -0.31
CA MET A 101 -10.38 7.97 -0.17
C MET A 101 -10.39 7.23 1.16
N GLY A 102 -9.65 6.14 1.27
CA GLY A 102 -9.47 5.46 2.54
C GLY A 102 -8.47 4.32 2.49
N THR A 103 -8.35 3.65 3.62
CA THR A 103 -7.42 2.54 3.85
C THR A 103 -8.06 1.54 4.80
N ASN A 104 -7.64 0.29 4.69
CA ASN A 104 -7.94 -0.78 5.62
C ASN A 104 -6.98 -0.73 6.81
N LYS A 105 -7.34 -1.33 7.94
CA LYS A 105 -6.50 -1.29 9.14
C LYS A 105 -5.18 -2.01 8.98
N ASP A 106 -5.18 -3.20 8.37
CA ASP A 106 -4.04 -4.12 8.34
C ASP A 106 -3.51 -4.32 6.91
N GLU A 107 -3.31 -3.23 6.17
CA GLU A 107 -2.95 -3.20 4.74
C GLU A 107 -1.76 -4.10 4.37
N GLY A 108 -0.73 -4.17 5.21
CA GLY A 108 0.52 -4.86 4.88
C GLY A 108 0.53 -6.37 5.14
N THR A 109 -0.48 -6.94 5.81
CA THR A 109 -0.40 -8.32 6.32
C THR A 109 -0.28 -9.38 5.22
N LEU A 110 -1.05 -9.24 4.14
CA LEU A 110 -1.00 -10.17 3.01
C LEU A 110 0.32 -10.06 2.25
N ALA A 111 0.76 -8.82 1.96
CA ALA A 111 2.02 -8.55 1.26
C ALA A 111 3.24 -9.08 2.03
N SER A 112 3.27 -8.89 3.35
CA SER A 112 4.33 -9.41 4.20
C SER A 112 4.28 -10.92 4.38
N TYR A 113 3.11 -11.57 4.28
CA TYR A 113 3.02 -13.03 4.33
C TYR A 113 3.55 -13.68 3.05
N SER A 114 3.10 -13.22 1.88
CA SER A 114 3.48 -13.80 0.59
C SER A 114 4.94 -13.55 0.19
N GLY A 115 5.63 -12.59 0.84
CA GLY A 115 7.04 -12.27 0.57
C GLY A 115 8.00 -12.39 1.76
N GLY A 116 7.51 -12.60 2.99
CA GLY A 116 8.30 -12.34 4.19
C GLY A 116 8.93 -13.53 4.90
N PHE A 117 8.72 -14.78 4.48
CA PHE A 117 9.12 -15.93 5.31
C PHE A 117 10.11 -16.92 4.69
N ASP A 118 10.27 -16.94 3.37
CA ASP A 118 11.21 -17.85 2.70
C ASP A 118 12.69 -17.56 3.06
N PHE A 119 12.96 -16.40 3.68
CA PHE A 119 14.29 -15.93 4.05
C PHE A 119 14.55 -15.87 5.55
N LEU A 120 13.70 -16.47 6.38
CA LEU A 120 14.10 -16.81 7.76
C LEU A 120 15.08 -18.00 7.74
N LYS A 121 16.18 -17.84 7.00
CA LYS A 121 17.38 -18.62 7.25
C LYS A 121 17.85 -18.19 8.63
N SER A 122 17.76 -19.12 9.59
CA SER A 122 18.11 -18.88 10.98
C SER A 122 19.51 -18.28 11.06
N ASN A 123 19.66 -17.18 11.82
CA ASN A 123 20.89 -16.49 12.25
C ASN A 123 21.10 -15.04 11.79
N THR A 124 20.09 -14.34 11.23
CA THR A 124 20.15 -12.87 11.08
C THR A 124 19.39 -12.19 12.23
N ASN A 125 19.93 -11.08 12.75
CA ASN A 125 19.22 -10.26 13.73
C ASN A 125 17.95 -9.64 13.08
N SER A 126 16.91 -9.38 13.86
CA SER A 126 15.62 -8.83 13.40
C SER A 126 15.78 -7.52 12.65
N ASP A 127 16.65 -6.62 13.12
CA ASP A 127 16.91 -5.33 12.45
C ASP A 127 17.56 -5.51 11.07
N ASP A 128 18.54 -6.41 10.94
CA ASP A 128 19.19 -6.70 9.65
C ASP A 128 18.19 -7.31 8.67
N TYR A 129 17.31 -8.20 9.18
CA TYR A 129 16.24 -8.76 8.36
C TYR A 129 15.25 -7.69 7.92
N PHE A 130 14.88 -6.76 8.80
CA PHE A 130 13.95 -5.69 8.46
C PHE A 130 14.55 -4.71 7.45
N ILE A 131 15.83 -4.34 7.57
CA ILE A 131 16.54 -3.57 6.53
C ILE A 131 16.51 -4.31 5.19
N SER A 132 16.88 -5.59 5.19
CA SER A 132 16.84 -6.42 3.98
C SER A 132 15.45 -6.49 3.38
N TYR A 133 14.40 -6.57 4.21
CA TYR A 133 13.01 -6.54 3.76
C TYR A 133 12.67 -5.21 3.08
N MET A 134 13.04 -4.07 3.67
CA MET A 134 12.78 -2.75 3.07
C MET A 134 13.45 -2.61 1.70
N LEU A 135 14.74 -2.98 1.62
CA LEU A 135 15.53 -2.90 0.39
C LEU A 135 14.96 -3.76 -0.75
N ASN A 136 14.36 -4.89 -0.41
CA ASN A 136 13.88 -5.88 -1.38
C ASN A 136 12.42 -5.69 -1.79
N THR A 137 11.61 -5.00 -0.98
CA THR A 137 10.17 -4.86 -1.23
C THR A 137 9.74 -3.48 -1.69
N SER A 138 10.48 -2.43 -1.32
CA SER A 138 10.03 -1.04 -1.49
C SER A 138 11.12 -0.09 -2.00
N ILE A 139 12.33 -0.58 -2.32
CA ILE A 139 13.42 0.23 -2.88
C ILE A 139 13.78 -0.32 -4.26
N LEU A 140 13.37 0.41 -5.29
CA LEU A 140 13.74 0.10 -6.67
C LEU A 140 15.18 0.55 -6.95
N ASP A 141 15.50 1.81 -6.67
CA ASP A 141 16.84 2.35 -6.91
C ASP A 141 17.69 2.31 -5.64
N ARG A 142 18.62 1.35 -5.52
CA ARG A 142 19.49 1.27 -4.34
C ARG A 142 20.41 2.48 -4.17
N THR A 143 20.58 3.32 -5.20
CA THR A 143 21.36 4.55 -5.09
C THR A 143 20.63 5.68 -4.34
N THR A 144 19.32 5.56 -4.15
CA THR A 144 18.51 6.53 -3.37
C THR A 144 18.50 6.23 -1.88
N VAL A 145 19.09 5.12 -1.45
CA VAL A 145 19.08 4.67 -0.05
C VAL A 145 19.83 5.66 0.84
N ASP A 146 19.11 6.31 1.74
CA ASP A 146 19.69 7.01 2.88
C ASP A 146 19.71 6.10 4.12
N GLN A 147 20.90 5.81 4.63
CA GLN A 147 21.07 4.95 5.80
C GLN A 147 20.46 5.56 7.08
N GLU A 148 20.42 6.88 7.20
CA GLU A 148 19.75 7.54 8.32
C GLU A 148 18.25 7.30 8.29
N VAL A 149 17.65 7.28 7.09
CA VAL A 149 16.24 6.94 6.90
C VAL A 149 15.95 5.53 7.40
N LEU A 150 16.74 4.55 6.97
CA LEU A 150 16.58 3.17 7.44
C LEU A 150 16.70 3.07 8.97
N ASN A 151 17.71 3.72 9.57
CA ASN A 151 17.93 3.69 11.01
C ASN A 151 16.79 4.33 11.81
N ASN A 152 16.17 5.40 11.29
CA ASN A 152 15.02 6.02 11.94
C ASN A 152 13.74 5.17 11.79
N VAL A 153 13.56 4.50 10.65
CA VAL A 153 12.49 3.51 10.49
C VAL A 153 12.65 2.36 11.50
N LEU A 154 13.86 1.85 11.75
CA LEU A 154 14.10 0.82 12.77
C LEU A 154 13.61 1.27 14.17
N LYS A 155 13.84 2.54 14.53
CA LYS A 155 13.41 3.10 15.83
C LYS A 155 11.89 3.24 15.92
N LEU A 156 11.26 3.68 14.83
CA LEU A 156 9.81 3.91 14.76
C LEU A 156 8.99 2.62 14.68
N TYR A 157 9.61 1.54 14.19
CA TYR A 157 9.04 0.20 14.09
C TYR A 157 9.94 -0.77 14.86
N PRO A 158 9.82 -0.86 16.19
CA PRO A 158 10.63 -1.77 17.00
C PRO A 158 10.28 -3.24 16.73
N ASP A 159 11.18 -4.15 17.10
CA ASP A 159 10.93 -5.60 17.12
C ASP A 159 10.03 -6.01 18.29
N ASP A 160 8.82 -5.45 18.32
CA ASP A 160 7.80 -5.74 19.33
C ASP A 160 6.48 -6.10 18.64
N PRO A 161 6.03 -7.37 18.72
CA PRO A 161 4.78 -7.78 18.10
C PRO A 161 3.56 -7.06 18.70
N PHE A 162 3.63 -6.48 19.90
CA PHE A 162 2.51 -5.76 20.51
C PHE A 162 2.06 -4.57 19.66
N VAL A 163 3.02 -3.84 19.09
CA VAL A 163 2.78 -2.62 18.30
C VAL A 163 2.71 -2.88 16.79
N GLY A 164 2.88 -4.13 16.35
CA GLY A 164 2.83 -4.51 14.95
C GLY A 164 1.44 -4.92 14.43
N SER A 165 1.34 -5.13 13.11
CA SER A 165 0.12 -5.49 12.38
C SER A 165 -0.04 -7.02 12.22
N PRO A 166 -1.22 -7.63 12.42
CA PRO A 166 -2.50 -6.99 12.68
C PRO A 166 -2.54 -6.23 14.00
N PHE A 167 -3.00 -4.99 13.92
CA PHE A 167 -3.06 -4.09 15.08
C PHE A 167 -4.13 -4.54 16.07
N ASP A 168 -3.98 -4.16 17.35
CA ASP A 168 -4.90 -4.49 18.46
C ASP A 168 -5.05 -5.99 18.74
N THR A 169 -4.05 -6.81 18.36
CA THR A 169 -4.04 -8.26 18.63
C THR A 169 -3.10 -8.66 19.76
N GLY A 170 -2.38 -7.70 20.36
CA GLY A 170 -1.33 -7.94 21.35
C GLY A 170 -0.18 -8.76 20.75
N ASN A 171 0.46 -9.61 21.57
CA ASN A 171 1.60 -10.45 21.16
C ASN A 171 1.21 -11.71 20.36
N ARG A 172 -0.03 -11.81 19.87
CA ARG A 172 -0.47 -12.96 19.08
C ARG A 172 0.20 -12.94 17.71
N THR A 173 1.02 -13.94 17.43
CA THR A 173 1.72 -14.07 16.13
C THR A 173 0.99 -14.98 15.15
N PHE A 174 -0.11 -15.61 15.55
CA PHE A 174 -0.92 -16.48 14.69
C PHE A 174 -0.15 -17.65 14.07
N GLY A 175 0.86 -18.16 14.78
CA GLY A 175 1.75 -19.22 14.29
C GLY A 175 2.85 -18.73 13.35
N LEU A 176 2.94 -17.41 13.12
CA LEU A 176 4.00 -16.79 12.34
C LEU A 176 5.17 -16.34 13.24
N PRO A 177 6.35 -16.13 12.65
CA PRO A 177 7.49 -15.44 13.26
C PRO A 177 7.10 -14.06 13.80
N ALA A 178 7.60 -13.68 14.99
CA ALA A 178 7.22 -12.42 15.65
C ALA A 178 7.47 -11.17 14.78
N ILE A 179 8.57 -11.16 14.03
CA ILE A 179 8.95 -10.10 13.10
C ILE A 179 7.88 -9.82 12.04
N PHE A 180 7.04 -10.80 11.68
CA PHE A 180 5.94 -10.61 10.73
C PHE A 180 5.14 -9.35 11.00
N LYS A 181 4.81 -9.12 12.29
CA LYS A 181 3.96 -8.01 12.67
C LYS A 181 4.63 -6.66 12.45
N ARG A 182 5.95 -6.60 12.63
CA ARG A 182 6.79 -5.43 12.34
C ARG A 182 6.80 -5.15 10.83
N LEU A 183 7.04 -6.18 10.01
CA LEU A 183 7.06 -6.06 8.55
C LEU A 183 5.71 -5.57 8.02
N ALA A 184 4.61 -6.17 8.49
CA ALA A 184 3.26 -5.85 8.05
C ALA A 184 2.84 -4.43 8.47
N ALA A 185 3.24 -3.97 9.65
CA ALA A 185 2.97 -2.60 10.10
C ALA A 185 3.68 -1.58 9.21
N TRP A 186 5.00 -1.73 9.03
CA TRP A 186 5.76 -0.81 8.19
C TRP A 186 5.32 -0.82 6.74
N TYR A 187 5.14 -2.00 6.15
CA TYR A 187 4.74 -2.13 4.75
C TYR A 187 3.37 -1.49 4.49
N GLY A 188 2.40 -1.77 5.38
CA GLY A 188 1.07 -1.19 5.31
C GLY A 188 1.07 0.33 5.47
N ASP A 189 1.95 0.84 6.34
CA ASP A 189 2.05 2.26 6.59
C ASP A 189 2.74 3.01 5.43
N LEU A 190 3.86 2.49 4.91
CA LEU A 190 4.61 3.09 3.80
C LEU A 190 3.78 3.17 2.52
N HIS A 191 3.12 2.08 2.14
CA HIS A 191 2.43 2.02 0.85
C HIS A 191 1.01 2.58 0.89
N TYR A 192 0.35 2.62 2.06
CA TYR A 192 -1.08 2.92 2.09
C TYR A 192 -1.43 4.01 3.10
N GLN A 193 -1.12 3.82 4.39
CA GLN A 193 -1.62 4.72 5.43
C GLN A 193 -0.99 6.11 5.39
N ALA A 194 0.34 6.19 5.34
CA ALA A 194 1.05 7.45 5.34
C ALA A 194 0.76 8.26 4.05
N PRO A 195 0.84 7.67 2.83
CA PRO A 195 0.45 8.36 1.61
C PRO A 195 -1.00 8.86 1.64
N ARG A 196 -1.95 8.05 2.12
CA ARG A 196 -3.35 8.49 2.25
C ARG A 196 -3.50 9.69 3.18
N ARG A 197 -2.80 9.72 4.32
CA ARG A 197 -2.81 10.87 5.24
C ARG A 197 -2.20 12.13 4.60
N LEU A 198 -1.11 11.99 3.86
CA LEU A 198 -0.50 13.10 3.13
C LEU A 198 -1.45 13.65 2.06
N TRP A 199 -2.08 12.78 1.28
CA TRP A 199 -3.08 13.15 0.28
C TRP A 199 -4.30 13.81 0.92
N SER A 200 -4.87 13.26 1.98
CA SER A 200 -6.05 13.87 2.63
C SER A 200 -5.74 15.27 3.14
N LYS A 201 -4.55 15.46 3.74
CA LYS A 201 -4.08 16.78 4.18
C LYS A 201 -3.99 17.77 3.00
N LYS A 202 -3.23 17.42 1.96
CA LYS A 202 -2.96 18.28 0.80
C LYS A 202 -4.20 18.60 -0.04
N THR A 203 -5.11 17.64 -0.17
CA THR A 203 -6.34 17.83 -0.93
C THR A 203 -7.38 18.65 -0.15
N SER A 204 -7.49 18.46 1.17
CA SER A 204 -8.53 19.13 1.98
C SER A 204 -8.47 20.65 2.01
N SER A 205 -7.33 21.26 1.66
CA SER A 205 -7.19 22.72 1.57
C SER A 205 -7.82 23.31 0.30
N ASN A 206 -7.95 22.52 -0.76
CA ASN A 206 -8.33 23.00 -2.10
C ASN A 206 -9.60 22.33 -2.66
N GLN A 207 -10.01 21.20 -2.11
CA GLN A 207 -11.15 20.42 -2.59
C GLN A 207 -11.89 19.69 -1.45
N ARG A 208 -13.13 19.28 -1.72
CA ARG A 208 -13.91 18.49 -0.76
C ARG A 208 -13.30 17.10 -0.65
N THR A 209 -12.71 16.81 0.51
CA THR A 209 -12.09 15.53 0.80
C THR A 209 -12.90 14.78 1.84
N TYR A 210 -13.25 13.53 1.54
CA TYR A 210 -13.89 12.59 2.45
C TYR A 210 -12.96 11.40 2.65
N VAL A 211 -12.71 11.06 3.91
CA VAL A 211 -11.77 9.98 4.25
C VAL A 211 -12.48 8.91 5.05
N TYR A 212 -12.26 7.64 4.70
CA TYR A 212 -12.66 6.50 5.51
C TYR A 212 -11.46 5.71 6.06
N TYR A 213 -11.72 4.96 7.13
CA TYR A 213 -10.82 3.96 7.68
C TYR A 213 -11.60 2.66 7.89
N PHE A 214 -11.26 1.61 7.16
CA PHE A 214 -11.96 0.33 7.26
C PHE A 214 -11.26 -0.57 8.28
N ASP A 215 -11.93 -0.77 9.41
CA ASP A 215 -11.54 -1.63 10.53
C ASP A 215 -12.48 -2.85 10.64
N GLY A 216 -13.03 -3.24 9.50
CA GLY A 216 -13.82 -4.45 9.35
C GLY A 216 -15.30 -4.17 9.10
N PRO A 217 -16.11 -5.24 9.07
CA PRO A 217 -15.83 -6.61 9.53
C PRO A 217 -14.80 -7.37 8.68
N ARG A 218 -14.07 -8.28 9.32
CA ARG A 218 -13.18 -9.25 8.66
C ARG A 218 -13.97 -10.19 7.75
N ASN A 219 -13.43 -10.55 6.59
CA ASN A 219 -14.01 -11.61 5.77
C ASN A 219 -13.74 -12.98 6.41
N SER A 220 -14.73 -13.87 6.49
CA SER A 220 -14.58 -15.12 7.25
C SER A 220 -13.51 -16.05 6.67
N THR A 221 -13.31 -15.99 5.35
CA THR A 221 -12.31 -16.77 4.60
C THR A 221 -10.88 -16.27 4.73
N ASP A 222 -10.66 -15.05 5.23
CA ASP A 222 -9.29 -14.56 5.38
C ASP A 222 -8.56 -15.39 6.45
N PRO A 223 -7.25 -15.58 6.34
CA PRO A 223 -6.46 -16.14 7.42
C PRO A 223 -6.52 -15.26 8.67
N LEU A 224 -6.46 -15.84 9.87
CA LEU A 224 -6.51 -15.06 11.13
C LEU A 224 -5.38 -14.04 11.25
N TYR A 225 -4.20 -14.34 10.70
CA TYR A 225 -3.06 -13.44 10.69
C TYR A 225 -3.26 -12.20 9.80
N ALA A 226 -4.28 -12.19 8.92
CA ALA A 226 -4.50 -11.11 7.97
C ALA A 226 -5.18 -9.88 8.61
N GLY A 227 -5.85 -10.05 9.75
CA GLY A 227 -6.58 -8.95 10.39
C GLY A 227 -7.70 -8.43 9.50
N ILE A 228 -7.69 -7.13 9.19
CA ILE A 228 -8.49 -6.45 8.18
C ILE A 228 -7.58 -6.08 7.01
N PRO A 229 -7.28 -7.03 6.11
CA PRO A 229 -6.22 -6.87 5.13
C PRO A 229 -6.59 -5.91 3.99
N HIS A 230 -5.59 -5.59 3.16
CA HIS A 230 -5.77 -4.90 1.89
C HIS A 230 -6.93 -5.48 1.06
N SER A 231 -7.74 -4.61 0.47
CA SER A 231 -8.93 -4.94 -0.36
C SER A 231 -10.12 -5.60 0.35
N SER A 232 -10.06 -5.82 1.67
CA SER A 232 -11.14 -6.52 2.41
C SER A 232 -12.47 -5.75 2.50
N GLU A 233 -12.46 -4.45 2.27
CA GLU A 233 -13.63 -3.57 2.21
C GLU A 233 -14.38 -3.68 0.87
N LEU A 234 -13.68 -3.98 -0.22
CA LEU A 234 -14.24 -4.01 -1.58
C LEU A 234 -15.42 -4.98 -1.69
N ARG A 235 -15.38 -6.10 -0.98
CA ARG A 235 -16.48 -7.08 -0.96
C ARG A 235 -17.81 -6.46 -0.49
N LEU A 236 -17.77 -5.49 0.43
CA LEU A 236 -18.96 -4.80 0.93
C LEU A 236 -19.43 -3.73 -0.06
N ILE A 237 -18.50 -3.09 -0.77
CA ILE A 237 -18.80 -2.10 -1.80
C ILE A 237 -19.43 -2.78 -3.03
N PHE A 238 -18.91 -3.93 -3.47
CA PHE A 238 -19.35 -4.59 -4.71
C PHE A 238 -20.32 -5.76 -4.52
N GLY A 239 -20.56 -6.21 -3.28
CA GLY A 239 -21.62 -7.18 -2.97
C GLY A 239 -21.21 -8.65 -3.04
N ASP A 240 -19.92 -8.96 -2.97
CA ASP A 240 -19.38 -10.33 -2.93
C ASP A 240 -19.00 -10.76 -1.50
N SER A 241 -19.92 -10.60 -0.55
CA SER A 241 -19.67 -10.99 0.85
C SER A 241 -19.81 -12.50 1.01
N ASN A 242 -18.70 -13.20 1.21
CA ASN A 242 -18.74 -14.58 1.67
C ASN A 242 -19.11 -14.62 3.16
N ASP A 243 -20.31 -15.08 3.44
CA ASP A 243 -20.87 -15.16 4.79
C ASP A 243 -20.73 -16.55 5.42
N THR A 244 -19.92 -17.42 4.82
CA THR A 244 -19.67 -18.78 5.34
C THR A 244 -19.16 -18.70 6.78
N GLY A 245 -19.80 -19.45 7.68
CA GLY A 245 -19.42 -19.53 9.09
C GLY A 245 -19.88 -18.35 9.96
N LEU A 246 -20.55 -17.34 9.38
CA LEU A 246 -21.16 -16.25 10.13
C LEU A 246 -22.56 -16.64 10.62
N ASN A 247 -22.94 -16.17 11.81
CA ASN A 247 -24.31 -16.33 12.30
C ASN A 247 -25.25 -15.30 11.65
N LYS A 248 -26.56 -15.53 11.77
CA LYS A 248 -27.59 -14.67 11.14
C LYS A 248 -27.44 -13.18 11.50
N THR A 249 -27.12 -12.88 12.75
CA THR A 249 -26.95 -11.49 13.22
C THR A 249 -25.74 -10.83 12.56
N GLU A 250 -24.62 -11.54 12.43
CA GLU A 250 -23.42 -11.05 11.74
C GLU A 250 -23.69 -10.77 10.25
N ILE A 251 -24.42 -11.66 9.59
CA ILE A 251 -24.84 -11.49 8.18
C ILE A 251 -25.71 -10.25 8.02
N GLU A 252 -26.69 -10.06 8.92
CA GLU A 252 -27.54 -8.87 8.92
C GLU A 252 -26.76 -7.58 9.16
N MET A 253 -25.78 -7.58 10.08
CA MET A 253 -24.91 -6.42 10.33
C MET A 253 -24.02 -6.11 9.12
N ASN A 254 -23.37 -7.14 8.54
CA ASN A 254 -22.55 -7.00 7.33
C ASN A 254 -23.38 -6.42 6.17
N THR A 255 -24.59 -6.93 5.97
CA THR A 255 -25.50 -6.48 4.91
C THR A 255 -25.87 -5.01 5.09
N LYS A 256 -26.21 -4.58 6.31
CA LYS A 256 -26.53 -3.18 6.63
C LYS A 256 -25.35 -2.26 6.39
N LEU A 257 -24.16 -2.63 6.85
CA LEU A 257 -22.94 -1.87 6.61
C LEU A 257 -22.62 -1.79 5.12
N ALA A 258 -22.73 -2.89 4.38
CA ALA A 258 -22.51 -2.92 2.94
C ALA A 258 -23.45 -1.97 2.18
N LEU A 259 -24.74 -1.96 2.56
CA LEU A 259 -25.71 -1.01 2.01
C LEU A 259 -25.33 0.45 2.34
N LYS A 260 -24.91 0.72 3.58
CA LYS A 260 -24.47 2.05 4.01
C LYS A 260 -23.26 2.52 3.20
N MET A 261 -22.22 1.70 3.08
CA MET A 261 -21.02 2.00 2.30
C MET A 261 -21.38 2.25 0.82
N ARG A 262 -22.18 1.37 0.21
CA ARG A 262 -22.64 1.56 -1.19
C ARG A 262 -23.40 2.86 -1.38
N ASN A 263 -24.31 3.20 -0.46
CA ASN A 263 -25.05 4.46 -0.53
C ASN A 263 -24.12 5.67 -0.44
N HIS A 264 -23.11 5.66 0.45
CA HIS A 264 -22.12 6.73 0.50
C HIS A 264 -21.36 6.88 -0.83
N TYR A 265 -20.92 5.78 -1.46
CA TYR A 265 -20.24 5.81 -2.75
C TYR A 265 -21.15 6.30 -3.87
N LEU A 266 -22.38 5.79 -3.97
CA LEU A 266 -23.35 6.20 -5.00
C LEU A 266 -23.72 7.68 -4.88
N ASN A 267 -23.96 8.16 -3.65
CA ASN A 267 -24.18 9.57 -3.39
C ASN A 267 -22.95 10.40 -3.72
N PHE A 268 -21.76 9.92 -3.39
CA PHE A 268 -20.53 10.62 -3.76
C PHE A 268 -20.37 10.72 -5.27
N VAL A 269 -20.64 9.66 -6.04
CA VAL A 269 -20.58 9.70 -7.50
C VAL A 269 -21.62 10.67 -8.07
N TYR A 270 -22.85 10.65 -7.56
CA TYR A 270 -23.96 11.42 -8.13
C TYR A 270 -24.00 12.90 -7.65
N HIS A 271 -23.59 13.17 -6.41
CA HIS A 271 -23.67 14.48 -5.76
C HIS A 271 -22.31 15.07 -5.36
N SER A 272 -21.22 14.34 -5.63
CA SER A 272 -19.86 14.67 -5.17
C SER A 272 -19.74 14.80 -3.65
N LYS A 273 -20.65 14.19 -2.89
CA LYS A 273 -20.62 14.08 -1.43
C LYS A 273 -21.29 12.77 -0.99
N PRO A 274 -20.76 12.08 0.03
CA PRO A 274 -21.44 10.95 0.64
C PRO A 274 -22.74 11.37 1.37
N ASP A 275 -23.49 10.40 1.90
CA ASP A 275 -24.65 10.66 2.75
C ASP A 275 -24.34 11.54 3.98
N SER A 276 -25.41 12.10 4.56
CA SER A 276 -25.35 12.87 5.80
C SER A 276 -24.65 12.10 6.92
N GLY A 277 -23.85 12.82 7.72
CA GLY A 277 -23.10 12.26 8.85
C GLY A 277 -21.64 11.93 8.54
N TRP A 278 -21.22 11.96 7.27
CA TRP A 278 -19.81 11.86 6.90
C TRP A 278 -19.19 13.27 6.76
N PRO A 279 -18.33 13.72 7.69
CA PRO A 279 -17.75 15.05 7.67
C PRO A 279 -16.72 15.20 6.55
N LEU A 280 -16.48 16.45 6.14
CA LEU A 280 -15.28 16.78 5.37
C LEU A 280 -14.04 16.55 6.24
N TYR A 281 -13.01 15.97 5.63
CA TYR A 281 -11.68 16.00 6.20
C TYR A 281 -11.14 17.43 6.12
N THR A 282 -10.54 17.91 7.20
CA THR A 282 -9.79 19.17 7.25
C THR A 282 -8.51 18.95 8.03
N GLU A 283 -7.46 19.71 7.73
CA GLU A 283 -6.18 19.61 8.46
C GLU A 283 -6.34 19.87 9.97
N LYS A 284 -7.30 20.72 10.35
CA LYS A 284 -7.58 21.08 11.74
C LYS A 284 -8.34 19.99 12.49
N GLU A 285 -9.42 19.46 11.91
CA GLU A 285 -10.27 18.50 12.62
C GLU A 285 -9.84 17.05 12.43
N ARG A 286 -9.21 16.72 11.29
CA ARG A 286 -8.70 15.38 10.94
C ARG A 286 -9.73 14.26 11.16
N LYS A 287 -11.02 14.53 10.91
CA LYS A 287 -12.10 13.56 11.12
C LYS A 287 -12.21 12.59 9.94
N VAL A 288 -12.36 11.30 10.24
CA VAL A 288 -12.56 10.24 9.24
C VAL A 288 -13.76 9.37 9.61
N MET A 289 -14.42 8.81 8.60
CA MET A 289 -15.47 7.81 8.78
C MET A 289 -14.81 6.44 8.98
N ARG A 290 -14.85 5.90 10.19
CA ARG A 290 -14.46 4.51 10.43
C ARG A 290 -15.63 3.59 10.13
N PHE A 291 -15.41 2.64 9.22
CA PHE A 291 -16.29 1.50 9.03
C PHE A 291 -15.73 0.33 9.85
N ASN A 292 -16.51 -0.14 10.82
CA ASN A 292 -16.15 -1.26 11.68
C ASN A 292 -17.38 -2.20 11.77
N LYS A 293 -17.53 -2.98 12.84
CA LYS A 293 -18.70 -3.84 13.03
C LYS A 293 -20.02 -3.08 13.29
N LEU A 294 -19.96 -1.77 13.53
CA LEU A 294 -21.13 -0.90 13.71
C LEU A 294 -21.71 -0.51 12.35
N THR A 295 -23.02 -0.69 12.18
CA THR A 295 -23.69 -0.52 10.88
C THR A 295 -23.71 0.93 10.38
N GLU A 296 -23.65 1.91 11.29
CA GLU A 296 -23.70 3.34 10.93
C GLU A 296 -22.32 3.94 10.61
N GLY A 297 -21.24 3.22 10.93
CA GLY A 297 -19.91 3.81 11.03
C GLY A 297 -19.76 4.72 12.25
N GLU A 298 -18.53 5.15 12.52
CA GLU A 298 -18.20 6.07 13.60
C GLU A 298 -17.22 7.13 13.12
N ILE A 299 -17.29 8.34 13.68
CA ILE A 299 -16.32 9.39 13.37
C ILE A 299 -15.17 9.31 14.37
N ILE A 300 -13.94 9.13 13.86
CA ILE A 300 -12.72 9.11 14.66
C ILE A 300 -11.74 10.18 14.18
N GLY A 301 -10.71 10.46 14.98
CA GLY A 301 -9.55 11.23 14.56
C GLY A 301 -8.60 10.42 13.69
N ASP A 302 -7.94 11.08 12.74
CA ASP A 302 -6.81 10.55 11.96
C ASP A 302 -5.50 10.82 12.70
N ASP A 303 -5.36 10.22 13.88
CA ASP A 303 -4.31 10.48 14.88
C ASP A 303 -3.56 9.22 15.34
N TRP A 304 -3.78 8.08 14.68
CA TRP A 304 -2.97 6.89 14.93
C TRP A 304 -1.59 7.00 14.27
N ARG A 305 -0.56 6.45 14.92
CA ARG A 305 0.80 6.32 14.38
C ARG A 305 1.36 7.62 13.76
N VAL A 306 1.15 8.74 14.45
CA VAL A 306 1.54 10.09 13.97
C VAL A 306 3.03 10.14 13.67
N ASP A 307 3.89 9.72 14.60
CA ASP A 307 5.34 9.78 14.43
C ASP A 307 5.82 8.95 13.23
N GLN A 308 5.26 7.76 13.05
CA GLN A 308 5.55 6.91 11.90
C GLN A 308 5.15 7.59 10.59
N PHE A 309 3.92 8.11 10.49
CA PHE A 309 3.41 8.63 9.23
C PHE A 309 4.03 9.96 8.88
N ASP A 310 4.27 10.82 9.87
CA ASP A 310 4.95 12.09 9.66
C ASP A 310 6.39 11.86 9.18
N TYR A 311 7.06 10.83 9.71
CA TYR A 311 8.39 10.45 9.24
C TYR A 311 8.37 9.85 7.83
N LEU A 312 7.48 8.89 7.55
CA LEU A 312 7.37 8.28 6.22
C LEU A 312 6.95 9.27 5.13
N ASN A 313 6.23 10.33 5.49
CA ASN A 313 5.87 11.44 4.59
C ASN A 313 6.90 12.58 4.58
N SER A 314 8.04 12.44 5.27
CA SER A 314 9.12 13.43 5.22
C SER A 314 9.87 13.33 3.89
N GLN A 315 10.46 14.46 3.45
CA GLN A 315 11.19 14.51 2.18
C GLN A 315 12.32 13.45 2.09
N PRO A 316 13.15 13.22 3.13
CA PRO A 316 14.18 12.17 3.07
C PRO A 316 13.60 10.77 2.85
N ALA A 317 12.47 10.44 3.51
CA ALA A 317 11.82 9.14 3.34
C ALA A 317 11.21 8.99 1.93
N ILE A 318 10.52 10.03 1.46
CA ILE A 318 9.96 10.10 0.09
C ILE A 318 11.06 9.91 -0.96
N ASP A 319 12.21 10.56 -0.81
CA ASP A 319 13.32 10.39 -1.74
C ASP A 319 13.96 9.00 -1.64
N THR A 320 14.06 8.42 -0.44
CA THR A 320 14.60 7.07 -0.23
C THR A 320 13.74 5.99 -0.90
N PHE A 321 12.43 6.02 -0.68
CA PHE A 321 11.50 5.01 -1.20
C PHE A 321 10.95 5.36 -2.60
N LEU A 322 11.30 6.54 -3.12
CA LEU A 322 10.82 7.09 -4.40
C LEU A 322 9.29 7.16 -4.50
N THR A 323 8.62 7.39 -3.37
CA THR A 323 7.17 7.50 -3.27
C THR A 323 6.63 8.90 -3.57
#